data_AF-A0A9P6PJD2-F1
#
_entry.id   AF-A0A9P6PJD2-F1
#
_cell.length_a   1.000
_cell.length_b   1.000
_cell.length_c   1.000
_cell.angle_alpha   90.00
_cell.angle_beta   90.00
_cell.angle_gamma   90.00
#
_symmetry.space_group_name_H-M   'P 1'
#
loop_
_entity.id
_entity.type
_entity.pdbx_description
1 polymer ?
#
loop_
_entity_poly.entity_id
_entity_poly.type
_entity_poly.pdbx_seq_one_letter_code
_entity_poly.pdbx_strand_id
1 'polypeptide(L)'
;MMQLTDLSLRIAGGIVLFLIALRMIFPHAEGALGGDASGEPLIVPLAIPALAGPSAIATVMLLTAQEPGKMLEWVAALTVTMLVCAIVLLLAERIQRWLGARTVIAFERLMGLVLVAISVEMLLEGIRIFVRQL
;
A
#
# COMPACT_ATOMS: atom_id res chain seq x y z
N MET A 1 14.22 10.39 21.28
CA MET A 1 13.09 11.32 21.03
C MET A 1 12.32 11.02 19.72
N MET A 2 12.33 9.77 19.19
CA MET A 2 11.60 9.38 17.97
C MET A 2 10.34 8.50 18.23
N GLN A 3 9.94 8.30 19.49
CA GLN A 3 8.83 7.37 19.82
C GLN A 3 7.44 7.91 19.44
N LEU A 4 7.27 9.23 19.36
CA LEU A 4 6.00 9.83 18.91
C LEU A 4 5.74 9.52 17.42
N THR A 5 6.79 9.43 16.61
CA THR A 5 6.66 9.21 15.17
C THR A 5 6.23 7.77 14.85
N ASP A 6 6.76 6.75 15.53
CA ASP A 6 6.41 5.34 15.26
C ASP A 6 4.95 5.03 15.63
N LEU A 7 4.51 5.48 16.82
CA LEU A 7 3.12 5.33 17.27
C LEU A 7 2.14 6.06 16.35
N SER A 8 2.40 7.34 16.06
CA SER A 8 1.56 8.13 15.18
C SER A 8 1.56 7.59 13.76
N LEU A 9 2.68 7.10 13.23
CA LEU A 9 2.77 6.50 11.91
C LEU A 9 2.02 5.17 11.84
N ARG A 10 2.06 4.34 12.88
CA ARG A 10 1.28 3.10 12.98
C ARG A 10 -0.22 3.37 12.99
N ILE A 11 -0.67 4.30 13.83
CA ILE A 11 -2.10 4.65 13.93
C ILE A 11 -2.57 5.30 12.63
N ALA A 12 -1.84 6.28 12.11
CA ALA A 12 -2.18 6.95 10.85
C ALA A 12 -2.15 5.97 9.66
N GLY A 13 -1.14 5.11 9.58
CA GLY A 13 -1.04 4.05 8.57
C GLY A 13 -2.19 3.05 8.66
N GLY A 14 -2.59 2.67 9.87
CA GLY A 14 -3.78 1.85 10.12
C GLY A 14 -5.05 2.50 9.56
N ILE A 15 -5.30 3.78 9.86
CA ILE A 15 -6.45 4.54 9.34
C ILE A 15 -6.44 4.62 7.81
N VAL A 16 -5.29 4.94 7.22
CA VAL A 16 -5.14 5.05 5.76
C VAL A 16 -5.44 3.71 5.07
N LEU A 17 -4.88 2.60 5.58
CA LEU A 17 -5.15 1.26 5.08
C LEU A 17 -6.63 0.87 5.23
N PHE A 18 -7.28 1.27 6.33
CA PHE A 18 -8.71 1.06 6.53
C PHE A 18 -9.53 1.70 5.42
N LEU A 19 -9.23 2.97 5.11
CA LEU A 19 -9.94 3.73 4.07
C LEU A 19 -9.71 3.14 2.68
N ILE A 20 -8.49 2.70 2.36
CA ILE A 20 -8.19 1.99 1.09
C ILE A 20 -9.01 0.72 1.00
N ALA A 21 -8.99 -0.09 2.06
CA ALA A 21 -9.69 -1.36 2.12
C ALA A 21 -11.20 -1.18 1.93
N LEU A 22 -11.80 -0.17 2.56
CA LEU A 22 -13.21 0.17 2.36
C LEU A 22 -13.51 0.57 0.91
N ARG A 23 -12.65 1.37 0.26
CA ARG A 23 -12.82 1.70 -1.17
C ARG A 23 -12.73 0.47 -2.08
N MET A 24 -11.90 -0.52 -1.73
CA MET A 24 -11.77 -1.78 -2.51
C MET A 24 -12.98 -2.71 -2.32
N ILE A 25 -13.55 -2.76 -1.11
CA ILE A 25 -14.75 -3.58 -0.82
C ILE A 25 -16.00 -2.94 -1.44
N PHE A 26 -16.10 -1.62 -1.36
CA PHE A 26 -17.22 -0.82 -1.87
C PHE A 26 -16.74 0.12 -3.00
N PRO A 27 -16.42 -0.42 -4.18
CA PRO A 27 -16.07 0.41 -5.32
C PRO A 27 -17.30 1.25 -5.70
N HIS A 28 -17.15 2.58 -5.66
CA HIS A 28 -18.18 3.49 -6.15
C HIS A 28 -18.36 3.24 -7.65
N ALA A 29 -19.60 3.35 -8.14
CA ALA A 29 -19.95 3.06 -9.53
C ALA A 29 -19.35 4.07 -10.54
N GLU A 30 -18.70 5.13 -10.05
CA GLU A 30 -17.94 6.07 -10.87
C GLU A 30 -16.59 5.43 -11.20
N GLY A 31 -16.41 5.17 -12.49
CA GLY A 31 -15.41 4.26 -13.02
C GLY A 31 -13.99 4.50 -12.51
N ALA A 32 -13.23 3.40 -12.43
CA ALA A 32 -11.84 3.34 -12.01
C ALA A 32 -10.88 4.33 -12.71
N LEU A 33 -11.29 5.02 -13.77
CA LEU A 33 -10.61 6.21 -14.31
C LEU A 33 -11.63 7.05 -15.10
N GLY A 34 -12.06 8.20 -14.56
CA GLY A 34 -12.58 9.29 -15.40
C GLY A 34 -13.85 9.97 -14.92
N GLY A 35 -13.69 11.26 -14.64
CA GLY A 35 -14.66 12.28 -15.05
C GLY A 35 -15.74 12.64 -14.04
N ASP A 36 -15.39 13.30 -12.94
CA ASP A 36 -16.04 14.59 -12.61
C ASP A 36 -15.20 15.37 -11.59
N ALA A 37 -14.93 16.62 -11.90
CA ALA A 37 -14.06 17.53 -11.15
C ALA A 37 -14.76 18.12 -9.91
N SER A 38 -15.50 17.31 -9.15
CA SER A 38 -16.26 17.80 -8.00
C SER A 38 -16.43 16.74 -6.92
N GLY A 39 -15.40 16.64 -6.07
CA GLY A 39 -15.56 16.16 -4.71
C GLY A 39 -14.97 14.78 -4.44
N GLU A 40 -13.66 14.75 -4.17
CA GLU A 40 -13.04 13.95 -3.10
C GLU A 40 -11.53 14.25 -3.08
N PRO A 41 -11.08 15.27 -2.32
CA PRO A 41 -9.66 15.68 -2.26
C PRO A 41 -8.68 14.61 -1.75
N LEU A 42 -9.18 13.43 -1.33
CA LEU A 42 -8.38 12.35 -0.75
C LEU A 42 -7.79 11.36 -1.76
N ILE A 43 -8.20 11.37 -3.04
CA ILE A 43 -7.68 10.40 -4.03
C ILE A 43 -6.20 10.63 -4.35
N VAL A 44 -5.77 11.89 -4.43
CA VAL A 44 -4.41 12.27 -4.85
C VAL A 44 -3.33 11.95 -3.80
N PRO A 45 -3.53 12.16 -2.48
CA PRO A 45 -2.54 11.79 -1.48
C PRO A 45 -2.55 10.32 -1.07
N LEU A 46 -3.54 9.50 -1.45
CA LEU A 46 -3.60 8.06 -1.13
C LEU A 46 -3.01 7.16 -2.22
N ALA A 47 -3.13 7.55 -3.49
CA ALA A 47 -2.56 6.81 -4.62
C ALA A 47 -1.02 6.81 -4.57
N ILE A 48 -0.40 7.92 -4.17
CA ILE A 48 1.06 8.06 -4.07
C ILE A 48 1.67 7.14 -3.00
N PRO A 49 1.13 7.08 -1.75
CA PRO A 49 1.53 6.10 -0.75
C PRO A 49 1.28 4.64 -1.15
N ALA A 50 0.22 4.37 -1.90
CA ALA A 50 -0.07 3.00 -2.35
C ALA A 50 0.96 2.50 -3.38
N LEU A 51 1.42 3.39 -4.27
CA LEU A 51 2.41 3.07 -5.31
C LEU A 51 3.83 2.95 -4.75
N ALA A 52 4.18 3.77 -3.76
CA ALA A 52 5.53 3.82 -3.20
C ALA A 52 5.70 3.09 -1.87
N GLY A 53 4.61 2.72 -1.19
CA GLY A 53 4.56 1.96 0.07
C GLY A 53 5.54 2.44 1.16
N PRO A 54 5.12 3.07 2.27
CA PRO A 54 6.05 3.42 3.36
C PRO A 54 6.86 2.21 3.87
N SER A 55 6.31 1.00 3.77
CA SER A 55 7.01 -0.26 4.06
C SER A 55 8.16 -0.58 3.08
N ALA A 56 7.99 -0.29 1.79
CA ALA A 56 9.06 -0.46 0.80
C ALA A 56 10.20 0.53 1.04
N ILE A 57 9.87 1.79 1.35
CA ILE A 57 10.87 2.81 1.72
C ILE A 57 11.62 2.38 2.99
N ALA A 58 10.89 1.95 4.03
CA ALA A 58 11.50 1.47 5.27
C ALA A 58 12.41 0.25 5.03
N THR A 59 11.98 -0.70 4.19
CA THR A 59 12.76 -1.89 3.84
C THR A 59 14.05 -1.51 3.11
N VAL A 60 13.98 -0.61 2.13
CA VAL A 60 15.18 -0.12 1.41
C VAL A 60 16.13 0.59 2.36
N MET A 61 15.61 1.43 3.28
CA MET A 61 16.43 2.11 4.30
C MET A 61 17.11 1.12 5.26
N LEU A 62 16.40 0.07 5.68
CA LEU A 62 16.93 -0.97 6.58
C LEU A 62 17.99 -1.83 5.90
N LEU A 63 17.80 -2.16 4.62
CA LEU A 63 18.77 -2.89 3.81
C LEU A 63 20.05 -2.08 3.55
N THR A 64 19.90 -0.79 3.21
CA THR A 64 21.06 0.09 2.98
C THR A 64 21.83 0.41 4.27
N ALA A 65 21.16 0.44 5.43
CA ALA A 65 21.81 0.66 6.72
C ALA A 65 22.63 -0.56 7.23
N GLN A 66 22.29 -1.78 6.80
CA GLN A 66 22.94 -3.01 7.32
C GLN A 66 24.27 -3.34 6.65
N GLU A 67 24.43 -3.10 5.33
CA GLU A 67 25.69 -3.39 4.63
C GLU A 67 26.01 -2.36 3.52
N PRO A 68 26.71 -1.25 3.84
CA PRO A 68 27.09 -0.24 2.83
C PRO A 68 28.08 -0.78 1.77
N GLY A 69 28.77 -1.89 2.04
CA GLY A 69 29.77 -2.49 1.13
C GLY A 69 29.19 -3.25 -0.08
N LYS A 70 27.88 -3.56 -0.10
CA LYS A 70 27.21 -4.31 -1.18
C LYS A 70 26.18 -3.50 -1.95
N MET A 71 26.34 -2.17 -1.97
CA MET A 71 25.42 -1.24 -2.65
C MET A 71 25.15 -1.65 -4.11
N LEU A 72 26.14 -2.19 -4.82
CA LEU A 72 25.98 -2.67 -6.21
C LEU A 72 25.01 -3.85 -6.32
N GLU A 73 25.03 -4.76 -5.35
CA GLU A 73 24.16 -5.95 -5.29
C GLU A 73 22.71 -5.55 -5.00
N TRP A 74 22.51 -4.58 -4.09
CA TRP A 74 21.18 -4.02 -3.80
C TRP A 74 20.60 -3.25 -4.99
N VAL A 75 21.43 -2.45 -5.67
CA VAL A 75 21.01 -1.73 -6.90
C VAL A 75 20.66 -2.73 -8.00
N ALA A 76 21.44 -3.80 -8.18
CA ALA A 76 21.12 -4.86 -9.13
C ALA A 76 19.79 -5.56 -8.78
N ALA A 77 19.57 -5.92 -7.51
CA ALA A 77 18.32 -6.54 -7.05
C ALA A 77 17.11 -5.62 -7.23
N LEU A 78 17.25 -4.32 -6.93
CA LEU A 78 16.21 -3.32 -7.14
C LEU A 78 15.90 -3.14 -8.63
N THR A 79 16.94 -3.11 -9.47
CA THR A 79 16.79 -3.01 -10.93
C THR A 79 16.05 -4.22 -11.50
N VAL A 80 16.40 -5.44 -11.07
CA VAL A 80 15.70 -6.66 -11.47
C VAL A 80 14.25 -6.63 -11.01
N THR A 81 13.98 -6.20 -9.77
CA THR A 81 12.62 -6.08 -9.23
C THR A 81 11.79 -5.08 -10.03
N MET A 82 12.36 -3.91 -10.34
CA MET A 82 11.71 -2.92 -11.21
C MET A 82 11.42 -3.47 -12.60
N LEU A 83 12.35 -4.24 -13.19
CA LEU A 83 12.19 -4.81 -14.51
C LEU A 83 11.10 -5.89 -14.53
N VAL A 84 11.03 -6.74 -13.49
CA VAL A 84 9.94 -7.71 -13.31
C VAL A 84 8.61 -7.00 -13.15
N CYS A 85 8.53 -5.97 -12.29
CA CYS A 85 7.32 -5.16 -12.13
C CYS A 85 6.89 -4.52 -13.46
N ALA A 86 7.82 -3.97 -14.23
CA ALA A 86 7.54 -3.39 -15.55
C ALA A 86 6.95 -4.43 -16.51
N ILE A 87 7.52 -5.63 -16.58
CA ILE A 87 6.98 -6.73 -17.42
C ILE A 87 5.59 -7.13 -16.97
N VAL A 88 5.35 -7.28 -15.65
CA VAL A 88 4.04 -7.63 -15.11
C VAL A 88 3.01 -6.55 -15.44
N LEU A 89 3.35 -5.27 -15.31
CA LEU A 89 2.48 -4.15 -15.67
C LEU A 89 2.16 -4.11 -17.16
N LEU A 90 3.16 -4.37 -18.04
CA LEU A 90 2.93 -4.47 -19.48
C LEU A 90 1.99 -5.64 -19.84
N LEU A 91 2.08 -6.75 -19.10
CA LEU A 91 1.18 -7.89 -19.27
C LEU A 91 -0.17 -7.70 -18.57
N ALA A 92 -0.33 -6.69 -17.69
CA ALA A 92 -1.53 -6.51 -16.89
C ALA A 92 -2.78 -6.36 -17.75
N GLU A 93 -2.73 -5.61 -18.86
CA GLU A 93 -3.85 -5.49 -19.81
C GLU A 93 -4.20 -6.83 -20.47
N ARG A 94 -3.20 -7.69 -20.72
CA ARG A 94 -3.43 -9.02 -21.30
C ARG A 94 -4.04 -9.96 -20.26
N ILE A 95 -3.54 -9.91 -19.02
CA ILE A 95 -4.03 -10.66 -17.87
C ILE A 95 -5.47 -10.25 -17.57
N GLN A 96 -5.79 -8.96 -17.50
CA GLN A 96 -7.15 -8.47 -17.26
C GLN A 96 -8.14 -8.96 -18.33
N ARG A 97 -7.73 -8.98 -19.61
CA ARG A 97 -8.56 -9.52 -20.69
C ARG A 97 -8.82 -11.02 -20.57
N TRP A 98 -7.88 -11.78 -20.01
CA TRP A 98 -8.03 -13.23 -19.78
C TRP A 98 -8.86 -13.54 -18.54
N LEU A 99 -8.61 -12.85 -17.42
CA LEU A 99 -9.27 -13.08 -16.15
C LEU A 99 -10.71 -12.55 -16.13
N GLY A 100 -11.00 -11.54 -16.95
CA GLY A 100 -12.32 -10.91 -17.02
C GLY A 100 -12.61 -9.98 -15.85
N ALA A 101 -13.41 -8.94 -16.09
CA ALA A 101 -13.67 -7.88 -15.10
C ALA A 101 -14.25 -8.40 -13.77
N ARG A 102 -15.10 -9.43 -13.81
CA ARG A 102 -15.73 -10.01 -12.61
C ARG A 102 -14.71 -10.62 -11.65
N THR A 103 -13.71 -11.32 -12.19
CA THR A 103 -12.66 -11.97 -11.39
C THR A 103 -11.76 -10.92 -10.76
N VAL A 104 -11.38 -9.88 -11.51
CA VAL A 104 -10.57 -8.76 -11.00
C VAL A 104 -11.29 -8.08 -9.82
N ILE A 105 -12.57 -7.77 -9.96
CA ILE A 105 -13.37 -7.17 -8.88
C ILE A 105 -13.47 -8.10 -7.66
N ALA A 106 -13.61 -9.40 -7.87
CA ALA A 106 -13.64 -10.37 -6.77
C ALA A 106 -12.29 -10.38 -6.00
N PHE A 107 -11.17 -10.38 -6.73
CA PHE A 107 -9.83 -10.32 -6.13
C PHE A 107 -9.58 -8.98 -5.40
N GLU A 108 -10.02 -7.86 -5.96
CA GLU A 108 -9.95 -6.55 -5.29
C GLU A 108 -10.70 -6.56 -3.97
N ARG A 109 -11.91 -7.11 -3.93
CA ARG A 109 -12.70 -7.22 -2.68
C ARG A 109 -12.05 -8.14 -1.66
N LEU A 110 -11.51 -9.28 -2.10
CA LEU A 110 -10.79 -10.20 -1.23
C LEU A 110 -9.56 -9.53 -0.61
N MET A 111 -8.77 -8.83 -1.42
CA MET A 111 -7.61 -8.08 -0.95
C MET A 111 -8.05 -6.98 0.01
N GLY A 112 -9.15 -6.28 -0.29
CA GLY A 112 -9.78 -5.31 0.62
C GLY A 112 -10.10 -5.92 1.98
N LEU A 113 -10.73 -7.10 2.05
CA LEU A 113 -11.01 -7.79 3.31
C LEU A 113 -9.73 -8.10 4.11
N VAL A 114 -8.66 -8.51 3.43
CA VAL A 114 -7.35 -8.75 4.06
C VAL A 114 -6.75 -7.44 4.60
N LEU A 115 -6.80 -6.35 3.83
CA LEU A 115 -6.31 -5.04 4.28
C LEU A 115 -7.10 -4.50 5.47
N VAL A 116 -8.41 -4.73 5.56
CA VAL A 116 -9.19 -4.37 6.76
C VAL A 116 -8.63 -5.07 7.99
N ALA A 117 -8.38 -6.38 7.90
CA ALA A 117 -7.83 -7.14 9.02
C ALA A 117 -6.46 -6.60 9.45
N ILE A 118 -5.57 -6.34 8.49
CA ILE A 118 -4.23 -5.77 8.77
C ILE A 118 -4.34 -4.38 9.40
N SER A 119 -5.24 -3.54 8.88
CA SER A 119 -5.48 -2.20 9.40
C SER A 119 -5.96 -2.22 10.85
N VAL A 120 -6.92 -3.08 11.18
CA VAL A 120 -7.43 -3.25 12.55
C VAL A 120 -6.33 -3.72 13.48
N GLU A 121 -5.51 -4.70 13.06
CA GLU A 121 -4.34 -5.15 13.84
C GLU A 121 -3.36 -4.00 14.11
N MET A 122 -3.04 -3.19 13.10
CA MET A 122 -2.16 -2.02 13.27
C MET A 122 -2.74 -0.98 14.25
N LEU A 123 -4.06 -0.75 14.21
CA LEU A 123 -4.74 0.16 15.15
C LEU A 123 -4.73 -0.40 16.57
N LEU A 124 -5.05 -1.68 16.76
CA LEU A 124 -5.03 -2.35 18.06
C LEU A 124 -3.64 -2.33 18.68
N GLU A 125 -2.61 -2.59 17.88
CA GLU A 125 -1.22 -2.55 18.33
C GLU A 125 -0.80 -1.11 18.71
N GLY A 126 -1.17 -0.11 17.91
CA GLY A 126 -0.96 1.29 18.24
C GLY A 126 -1.62 1.72 19.56
N ILE A 127 -2.90 1.35 19.75
CA ILE A 127 -3.63 1.66 20.99
C ILE A 127 -3.01 0.93 22.19
N ARG A 128 -2.62 -0.34 22.05
CA ARG A 128 -1.96 -1.11 23.12
C ARG A 128 -0.67 -0.44 23.58
N ILE A 129 0.15 0.06 22.64
CA ILE A 129 1.40 0.76 22.97
C ILE A 129 1.10 2.07 23.69
N PHE A 130 0.11 2.84 23.21
CA PHE A 130 -0.32 4.09 23.85
C PHE A 130 -0.78 3.87 25.30
N VAL A 131 -1.61 2.85 25.54
CA VAL A 131 -2.13 2.53 26.88
C VAL A 131 -1.03 2.04 27.82
N ARG A 132 0.01 1.35 27.33
CA ARG A 132 1.17 0.96 28.15
C ARG A 132 2.11 2.11 28.49
N GLN A 133 2.05 3.20 27.72
CA GLN A 133 2.88 4.39 27.94
C GLN A 133 2.22 5.42 28.87
N LEU A 134 0.89 5.34 29.04
CA LEU A 134 0.16 6.03 30.11
C LEU A 134 0.41 5.35 31.46
#